data_AF-A0A2R6LZR1-F1
#
_entry.id   AF-A0A2R6LZR1-F1
#
_cell.length_a   1.000
_cell.length_b   1.000
_cell.length_c   1.000
_cell.angle_alpha   90.00
_cell.angle_beta   90.00
_cell.angle_gamma   90.00
#
_symmetry.space_group_name_H-M   'P 1'
#
loop_
_entity.id
_entity.type
_entity.pdbx_description
1 polymer ?
#
loop_
_entity_poly.entity_id
_entity_poly.type
_entity_poly.pdbx_seq_one_letter_code
_entity_poly.pdbx_strand_id
1 'polypeptide(L)' 'MDEAEAAIDALEQLGLTEYEARCFVALTRLPHGTAKEVGQVADIPRSRVYETMDRLQDRGLVDV' A
#
# COMPACT_ATOMS: atom_id res chain seq x y z
N MET A 1 16.24 -12.21 -0.86
CA MET A 1 15.36 -11.05 -1.11
C MET A 1 14.20 -11.20 -0.17
N ASP A 2 13.82 -10.11 0.52
CA ASP A 2 12.60 -10.09 1.32
C ASP A 2 11.40 -10.29 0.38
N GLU A 3 10.46 -11.17 0.74
CA GLU A 3 9.26 -11.44 -0.06
C GLU A 3 8.41 -10.17 -0.24
N ALA A 4 8.40 -9.27 0.74
CA ALA A 4 7.70 -7.99 0.61
C ALA A 4 8.33 -7.09 -0.46
N GLU A 5 9.66 -7.05 -0.51
CA GLU A 5 10.38 -6.19 -1.44
C GLU A 5 10.23 -6.69 -2.88
N ALA A 6 10.29 -8.01 -3.09
CA ALA A 6 9.98 -8.61 -4.38
C ALA A 6 8.53 -8.35 -4.83
N ALA A 7 7.56 -8.34 -3.90
CA ALA A 7 6.18 -8.00 -4.20
C ALA A 7 6.01 -6.52 -4.56
N ILE A 8 6.71 -5.62 -3.85
CA ILE A 8 6.72 -4.18 -4.14
C ILE A 8 7.26 -3.95 -5.56
N ASP A 9 8.43 -4.51 -5.89
CA ASP A 9 9.05 -4.37 -7.20
C ASP A 9 8.13 -4.86 -8.33
N ALA A 10 7.42 -5.98 -8.11
CA ALA A 10 6.47 -6.52 -9.08
C ALA A 10 5.27 -5.58 -9.28
N LEU A 11 4.74 -4.98 -8.21
CA LEU A 11 3.62 -4.03 -8.28
C LEU A 11 4.05 -2.72 -8.96
N GLU A 12 5.27 -2.26 -8.74
CA GLU A 12 5.80 -1.09 -9.45
C GLU A 12 5.89 -1.33 -10.96
N GLN A 13 6.31 -2.53 -11.39
CA GLN A 13 6.30 -2.92 -12.80
C GLN A 13 4.88 -2.97 -13.40
N LEU A 14 3.85 -3.18 -12.57
CA LEU A 14 2.45 -3.12 -12.96
C LEU A 14 1.89 -1.68 -12.97
N GLY A 15 2.73 -0.68 -12.69
CA GLY A 15 2.38 0.75 -12.77
C GLY A 15 1.82 1.31 -11.46
N LEU A 16 2.08 0.67 -10.32
CA LEU A 16 1.89 1.28 -9.01
C LEU A 16 3.12 2.13 -8.67
N THR A 17 2.94 3.16 -7.85
CA THR A 17 4.05 3.86 -7.21
C THR A 17 4.58 3.08 -6.01
N GLU A 18 5.81 3.37 -5.57
CA GLU A 18 6.42 2.79 -4.36
C GLU A 18 5.49 2.81 -3.14
N TYR A 19 4.79 3.94 -2.93
CA TYR A 19 3.84 4.08 -1.82
C TYR A 19 2.57 3.23 -2.02
N GLU A 20 2.02 3.20 -3.24
CA GLU A 20 0.87 2.35 -3.59
C GLU A 20 1.20 0.87 -3.40
N ALA A 21 2.37 0.44 -3.88
CA ALA A 21 2.84 -0.93 -3.72
C ALA A 21 3.04 -1.30 -2.25
N ARG A 22 3.72 -0.45 -1.47
CA ARG A 22 3.90 -0.65 -0.01
C ARG A 22 2.57 -0.69 0.74
N CYS A 23 1.66 0.23 0.47
CA CYS A 23 0.33 0.24 1.10
C CYS A 23 -0.46 -1.03 0.76
N PHE A 24 -0.45 -1.43 -0.51
CA PHE A 24 -1.16 -2.63 -0.95
C PHE A 24 -0.59 -3.90 -0.29
N VAL A 25 0.74 -4.05 -0.26
CA VAL A 25 1.41 -5.16 0.45
C VAL A 25 1.11 -5.13 1.95
N ALA A 26 1.10 -3.96 2.58
CA ALA A 26 0.74 -3.81 3.99
C ALA A 26 -0.70 -4.27 4.28
N LEU A 27 -1.65 -3.94 3.40
CA LEU A 27 -3.05 -4.35 3.54
C LEU A 27 -3.24 -5.87 3.36
N THR A 28 -2.37 -6.56 2.62
CA THR A 28 -2.40 -8.04 2.59
C THR A 28 -2.06 -8.67 3.95
N ARG A 29 -1.28 -7.97 4.78
CA ARG A 29 -0.90 -8.39 6.13
C ARG A 29 -1.85 -7.85 7.20
N LEU A 30 -2.48 -6.72 6.94
CA LEU A 30 -3.48 -6.07 7.79
C LEU A 30 -4.74 -5.80 6.95
N PRO A 31 -5.65 -6.78 6.83
CA PRO A 31 -6.82 -6.69 5.93
C PRO A 31 -7.74 -5.52 6.26
N HIS A 32 -7.77 -5.12 7.54
CA HIS A 32 -8.54 -3.99 8.03
C HIS A 32 -7.71 -3.22 9.05
N GLY A 33 -7.73 -1.90 8.97
CA GLY A 33 -7.01 -1.04 9.89
C GLY A 33 -7.23 0.43 9.59
N THR A 34 -6.90 1.27 10.55
CA THR A 34 -6.89 2.72 10.37
C THR A 34 -5.72 3.15 9.49
N ALA A 35 -5.83 4.32 8.86
CA ALA A 35 -4.72 4.91 8.08
C ALA A 35 -3.41 5.04 8.89
N LYS A 36 -3.49 5.14 10.22
CA LYS A 36 -2.32 5.16 11.10
C LYS A 36 -1.63 3.80 11.14
N GLU A 37 -2.38 2.72 11.32
CA GLU A 37 -1.84 1.36 11.40
C GLU A 37 -1.26 0.94 10.05
N VAL A 38 -1.98 1.23 8.95
CA VAL A 38 -1.49 0.96 7.60
C VAL A 38 -0.17 1.71 7.34
N GLY A 39 -0.09 3.00 7.69
CA GLY A 39 1.16 3.76 7.53
C GLY A 39 2.33 3.22 8.34
N GLN A 40 2.08 2.66 9.52
CA GLN A 40 3.12 2.02 10.33
C GLN A 40 3.61 0.71 9.70
N VAL A 41 2.71 -0.09 9.12
CA VAL A 41 3.08 -1.37 8.47
C VAL A 41 3.74 -1.14 7.12
N ALA A 42 3.26 -0.17 6.35
CA ALA A 42 3.80 0.20 5.04
C ALA A 42 5.07 1.06 5.12
N ASP A 43 5.47 1.50 6.32
CA ASP A 43 6.56 2.44 6.57
C ASP A 43 6.43 3.74 5.74
N ILE A 44 5.23 4.32 5.73
CA ILE A 44 4.94 5.59 5.04
C ILE A 44 4.20 6.58 5.95
N PRO A 45 4.38 7.91 5.75
CA PRO A 45 3.67 8.92 6.51
C PRO A 45 2.15 8.80 6.35
N ARG A 46 1.39 9.03 7.44
CA ARG A 46 -0.08 8.97 7.43
C ARG A 46 -0.72 9.88 6.36
N SER A 47 -0.14 11.04 6.08
CA SER A 47 -0.63 11.92 5.00
C SER A 47 -0.55 11.27 3.63
N ARG A 48 0.49 10.46 3.38
CA ARG A 48 0.65 9.67 2.15
C ARG A 48 -0.29 8.49 2.10
N VAL A 49 -0.63 7.90 3.25
CA VAL A 49 -1.60 6.78 3.30
C VAL A 49 -2.94 7.22 2.72
N TYR A 50 -3.49 8.37 3.13
CA TYR A 50 -4.76 8.85 2.58
C TYR A 50 -4.70 9.04 1.05
N GLU A 51 -3.69 9.78 0.56
CA GLU A 51 -3.49 9.98 -0.89
C GLU A 51 -3.34 8.66 -1.65
N THR A 52 -2.64 7.69 -1.05
CA THR A 52 -2.38 6.38 -1.66
C THR A 52 -3.63 5.51 -1.66
N MET A 53 -4.40 5.51 -0.56
CA MET A 53 -5.66 4.77 -0.45
C MET A 53 -6.69 5.27 -1.46
N ASP A 54 -6.82 6.59 -1.64
CA ASP A 54 -7.71 7.17 -2.66
C ASP A 54 -7.34 6.67 -4.06
N ARG A 55 -6.05 6.68 -4.42
CA ARG A 55 -5.58 6.19 -5.73
C ARG A 55 -5.77 4.69 -5.91
N LEU A 56 -5.55 3.91 -4.86
CA LEU A 56 -5.78 2.46 -4.88
C LEU A 56 -7.28 2.15 -5.02
N GLN A 57 -8.14 2.95 -4.40
CA GLN A 57 -9.60 2.83 -4.50
C GLN A 57 -10.08 3.19 -5.91
N ASP A 58 -9.55 4.25 -6.52
CA ASP A 58 -9.82 4.63 -7.91
C ASP A 58 -9.43 3.51 -8.90
N ARG A 59 -8.41 2.73 -8.57
CA ARG A 59 -7.98 1.54 -9.34
C ARG A 59 -8.80 0.28 -9.01
N GLY A 60 -9.71 0.32 -8.04
CA GLY A 60 -10.50 -0.82 -7.58
C GLY A 60 -9.69 -1.89 -6.82
N LEU A 61 -8.52 -1.50 -6.28
CA LEU A 61 -7.62 -2.41 -5.56
C LEU A 61 -7.91 -2.48 -4.06
N VAL A 62 -8.53 -1.44 -3.50
CA VAL A 62 -8.93 -1.37 -2.08
C VAL A 62 -10.33 -0.76 -1.97
N ASP A 63 -11.00 -1.04 -0.86
CA ASP A 63 -12.27 -0.45 -0.47
C ASP A 63 -12.13 0.17 0.93
N VAL A 64 -12.73 1.35 1.17
CA VAL A 64 -12.49 2.19 2.36
C VAL A 64 -13.79 2.45 3.12
#